data_AF-A0A2T7SQ45-F1
#
_entry.id   AF-A0A2T7SQ45-F1
#
_cell.length_a   1.000
_cell.length_b   1.000
_cell.length_c   1.000
_cell.angle_alpha   90.00
_cell.angle_beta   90.00
_cell.angle_gamma   90.00
#
_symmetry.space_group_name_H-M   'P 1'
#
loop_
_entity.id
_entity.type
_entity.pdbx_description
1 polymer ?
#
loop_
_entity_poly.entity_id
_entity_poly.type
_entity_poly.pdbx_seq_one_letter_code
_entity_poly.pdbx_strand_id
1 'polypeptide(L)'
;MGRTGTTRRHALRAAGAATAGLLTGCSQDSPAVDSPAGIARAAKAERALRMRATATNRELLDQYDAVLKRHPGQRERLAPLRAAVVRQLAALAPEPSGSASPAASPSAAPSVSVTAAAPAPGSPAVPAEPAAALRALAATERRTSDAHTASLMEAPPELARLLASLAAASAAHAYLLTEGSRS
;
A
#
# COMPACT_ATOMS: atom_id res chain seq x y z
N MET A 1 41.63 -42.92 -51.08
CA MET A 1 42.42 -41.82 -51.68
C MET A 1 42.42 -40.62 -50.74
N GLY A 2 43.55 -40.36 -50.08
CA GLY A 2 43.74 -39.18 -49.26
C GLY A 2 44.09 -37.95 -50.11
N ARG A 3 43.73 -36.76 -49.63
CA ARG A 3 44.32 -35.50 -50.05
C ARG A 3 44.77 -34.73 -48.81
N THR A 4 46.07 -34.52 -48.74
CA THR A 4 46.81 -33.73 -47.75
C THR A 4 47.13 -32.34 -48.33
N GLY A 5 47.22 -31.35 -47.44
CA GLY A 5 48.01 -30.11 -47.62
C GLY A 5 47.18 -28.85 -47.88
N THR A 6 47.50 -27.66 -47.35
CA THR A 6 48.50 -27.21 -46.36
C THR A 6 48.07 -25.81 -45.86
N THR A 7 48.28 -25.57 -44.57
CA THR A 7 48.56 -24.28 -43.91
C THR A 7 48.41 -22.95 -44.68
N ARG A 8 47.51 -22.08 -44.18
CA ARG A 8 47.83 -20.65 -44.00
C ARG A 8 47.52 -20.21 -42.57
N ARG A 9 48.59 -20.00 -41.81
CA ARG A 9 48.61 -19.36 -40.49
C ARG A 9 48.91 -17.86 -40.67
N HIS A 10 48.44 -17.05 -39.72
CA HIS A 10 48.84 -15.68 -39.40
C HIS A 10 48.31 -14.59 -40.38
N ALA A 11 47.79 -13.45 -39.97
CA ALA A 11 47.75 -12.78 -38.68
C ALA A 11 46.59 -11.76 -38.68
N LEU A 12 45.90 -11.62 -37.55
CA LEU A 12 45.60 -10.33 -36.91
C LEU A 12 44.92 -10.62 -35.57
N ARG A 13 45.76 -10.69 -34.53
CA ARG A 13 45.34 -10.36 -33.18
C ARG A 13 45.24 -8.84 -33.13
N ALA A 14 44.03 -8.31 -32.99
CA ALA A 14 43.84 -6.98 -32.45
C ALA A 14 42.96 -7.14 -31.20
N ALA A 15 43.55 -6.77 -30.07
CA ALA A 15 42.93 -6.81 -28.76
C ALA A 15 41.77 -5.81 -28.69
N GLY A 16 40.66 -6.24 -28.09
CA GLY A 16 39.58 -5.37 -27.63
C GLY A 16 39.01 -5.97 -26.35
N ALA A 17 39.13 -5.22 -25.27
CA ALA A 17 38.98 -5.66 -23.89
C ALA A 17 37.58 -6.20 -23.54
N ALA A 18 37.56 -7.10 -22.55
CA ALA A 18 36.37 -7.48 -21.83
C ALA A 18 35.83 -6.30 -21.01
N THR A 19 34.55 -5.99 -21.17
CA THR A 19 33.69 -5.53 -20.07
C THR A 19 32.38 -6.30 -20.10
N ALA A 20 32.29 -7.29 -19.22
CA ALA A 20 31.01 -7.73 -18.69
C ALA A 20 30.45 -6.54 -17.88
N GLY A 21 29.37 -5.94 -18.39
CA GLY A 21 28.60 -4.90 -17.73
C GLY A 21 27.14 -5.30 -17.74
N LEU A 22 26.73 -6.01 -16.68
CA LEU A 22 25.34 -6.31 -16.37
C LEU A 22 24.58 -5.00 -16.15
N LEU A 23 23.37 -4.94 -16.71
CA LEU A 23 22.31 -3.96 -16.41
C LEU A 23 22.72 -2.49 -16.55
N THR A 24 22.45 -1.92 -17.72
CA THR A 24 22.26 -0.47 -17.88
C THR A 24 21.05 -0.04 -17.05
N GLY A 25 21.30 0.21 -15.77
CA GLY A 25 20.39 0.93 -14.90
C GLY A 25 20.12 2.28 -15.53
N CYS A 26 18.85 2.54 -15.80
CA CYS A 26 18.36 3.84 -16.25
C CYS A 26 18.46 4.85 -15.11
N SER A 27 19.67 5.32 -14.79
CA SER A 27 19.82 6.59 -14.08
C SER A 27 19.72 7.70 -15.11
N GLN A 28 18.50 8.15 -15.36
CA GLN A 28 18.29 9.47 -15.92
C GLN A 28 18.71 10.46 -14.84
N ASP A 29 19.96 10.90 -14.91
CA ASP A 29 20.51 12.00 -14.12
C ASP A 29 19.72 13.25 -14.49
N SER A 30 18.66 13.51 -13.73
CA SER A 30 17.79 14.66 -13.89
C SER A 30 18.17 15.65 -12.79
N PRO A 31 19.00 16.67 -13.07
CA PRO A 31 19.52 17.59 -12.04
C PRO A 31 18.42 18.40 -11.32
N ALA A 32 17.18 18.35 -11.82
CA ALA A 32 16.02 18.99 -11.20
C ALA A 32 15.46 18.22 -9.99
N VAL A 33 15.69 16.90 -9.88
CA VAL A 33 15.10 16.07 -8.81
C VAL A 33 15.91 16.14 -7.51
N ASP A 34 17.23 16.30 -7.63
CA ASP A 34 18.16 16.41 -6.49
C ASP A 34 18.33 17.83 -5.95
N SER A 35 17.67 18.80 -6.57
CA SER A 35 17.60 20.16 -6.02
C SER A 35 16.83 20.16 -4.68
N PRO A 36 17.21 20.98 -3.68
CA PRO A 36 16.49 21.07 -2.41
C PRO A 36 14.98 21.33 -2.56
N ALA A 37 14.61 22.12 -3.57
CA ALA A 37 13.21 22.38 -3.92
C ALA A 37 12.49 21.14 -4.50
N GLY A 38 13.18 20.31 -5.28
CA GLY A 38 12.66 19.05 -5.82
C GLY A 38 12.38 18.03 -4.71
N ILE A 39 13.36 17.84 -3.82
CA ILE A 39 13.24 16.98 -2.63
C ILE A 39 12.08 17.42 -1.74
N ALA A 40 11.94 18.72 -1.47
CA ALA A 40 10.84 19.25 -0.67
C ALA A 40 9.46 19.00 -1.31
N ARG A 41 9.35 19.13 -2.64
CA ARG A 41 8.10 18.82 -3.37
C ARG A 41 7.77 17.32 -3.33
N ALA A 42 8.76 16.45 -3.52
CA ALA A 42 8.58 15.00 -3.44
C ALA A 42 8.12 14.57 -2.03
N ALA A 43 8.78 15.08 -0.99
CA ALA A 43 8.38 14.83 0.39
C ALA A 43 6.96 15.34 0.69
N LYS A 44 6.57 16.49 0.14
CA LYS A 44 5.19 17.02 0.25
C LYS A 44 4.18 16.12 -0.47
N ALA A 45 4.50 15.63 -1.67
CA ALA A 45 3.65 14.71 -2.42
C ALA A 45 3.46 13.37 -1.68
N GLU A 46 4.54 12.79 -1.15
CA GLU A 46 4.50 11.57 -0.35
C GLU A 46 3.66 11.73 0.92
N ARG A 47 3.80 12.86 1.63
CA ARG A 47 2.94 13.19 2.79
C ARG A 47 1.47 13.29 2.39
N ALA A 48 1.17 13.92 1.26
CA ALA A 48 -0.20 14.02 0.76
C ALA A 48 -0.79 12.64 0.43
N LEU A 49 -0.01 11.74 -0.17
CA LEU A 49 -0.41 10.35 -0.43
C LEU A 49 -0.70 9.58 0.86
N ARG A 50 0.18 9.67 1.87
CA ARG A 50 -0.07 9.05 3.20
C ARG A 50 -1.34 9.58 3.85
N MET A 51 -1.59 10.89 3.77
CA MET A 51 -2.79 11.50 4.32
C MET A 51 -4.06 11.00 3.63
N ARG A 52 -4.04 10.86 2.29
CA ARG A 52 -5.15 10.26 1.53
C ARG A 52 -5.39 8.81 1.94
N ALA A 53 -4.35 7.98 1.95
CA ALA A 53 -4.46 6.57 2.34
C ALA A 53 -4.98 6.40 3.78
N THR A 54 -4.55 7.28 4.70
CA THR A 54 -5.03 7.30 6.07
C THR A 54 -6.52 7.66 6.14
N ALA A 55 -6.96 8.66 5.36
CA ALA A 55 -8.36 9.04 5.31
C ALA A 55 -9.24 7.89 4.76
N THR A 56 -8.82 7.25 3.67
CA THR A 56 -9.51 6.08 3.09
C THR A 56 -9.67 4.95 4.11
N ASN A 57 -8.59 4.61 4.84
CA ASN A 57 -8.65 3.53 5.83
C ASN A 57 -9.46 3.90 7.08
N ARG A 58 -9.53 5.18 7.46
CA ARG A 58 -10.40 5.64 8.56
C ARG A 58 -11.87 5.51 8.18
N GLU A 59 -12.24 5.94 6.97
CA GLU A 59 -13.61 5.77 6.47
C GLU A 59 -14.01 4.29 6.44
N LEU A 60 -13.10 3.41 6.01
CA LEU A 60 -13.33 1.96 6.06
C LEU A 60 -13.55 1.48 7.51
N LEU A 61 -12.73 1.92 8.46
CA LEU A 61 -12.88 1.54 9.87
C LEU A 61 -14.22 1.99 10.46
N ASP A 62 -14.66 3.21 10.14
CA ASP A 62 -15.95 3.75 10.57
C ASP A 62 -17.12 2.90 10.03
N GLN A 63 -17.00 2.38 8.81
CA GLN A 63 -18.00 1.47 8.24
C GLN A 63 -18.02 0.11 8.94
N TYR A 64 -16.86 -0.45 9.29
CA TYR A 64 -16.82 -1.65 10.15
C TYR A 64 -17.51 -1.41 11.49
N ASP A 65 -17.25 -0.27 12.14
CA ASP A 65 -17.86 0.09 13.42
C ASP A 65 -19.37 0.29 13.31
N ALA A 66 -19.86 0.90 12.22
CA ALA A 66 -21.28 1.04 11.95
C ALA A 66 -21.97 -0.32 11.74
N VAL A 67 -21.34 -1.23 10.99
CA VAL A 67 -21.86 -2.60 10.79
C VAL A 67 -21.90 -3.37 12.10
N LEU A 68 -20.82 -3.33 12.90
CA LEU A 68 -20.76 -4.01 14.20
C LEU A 68 -21.77 -3.46 15.21
N LYS A 69 -22.06 -2.16 15.16
CA LYS A 69 -23.10 -1.53 15.99
C LYS A 69 -24.49 -2.01 15.62
N ARG A 70 -24.78 -2.14 14.31
CA ARG A 70 -26.10 -2.58 13.80
C ARG A 70 -26.29 -4.10 13.94
N HIS A 71 -25.23 -4.87 13.74
CA HIS A 71 -25.23 -6.33 13.62
C HIS A 71 -24.29 -6.96 14.65
N PRO A 72 -24.65 -6.95 15.94
CA PRO A 72 -23.79 -7.46 17.01
C PRO A 72 -23.43 -8.95 16.87
N GLY A 73 -24.28 -9.74 16.18
CA GLY A 73 -24.04 -11.15 15.89
C GLY A 73 -22.89 -11.42 14.92
N GLN A 74 -22.38 -10.41 14.21
CA GLN A 74 -21.24 -10.55 13.30
C GLN A 74 -19.88 -10.26 13.97
N ARG A 75 -19.85 -10.01 15.28
CA ARG A 75 -18.62 -9.62 16.00
C ARG A 75 -17.47 -10.61 15.84
N GLU A 76 -17.73 -11.90 16.05
CA GLU A 76 -16.68 -12.93 16.00
C GLU A 76 -15.99 -12.96 14.64
N ARG A 77 -16.77 -12.75 13.58
CA ARG A 77 -16.25 -12.75 12.21
C ARG A 77 -15.56 -11.45 11.83
N LEU A 78 -16.11 -10.30 12.20
CA LEU A 78 -15.60 -9.00 11.75
C LEU A 78 -14.47 -8.45 12.63
N ALA A 79 -14.34 -8.89 13.89
CA ALA A 79 -13.31 -8.38 14.80
C ALA A 79 -11.87 -8.57 14.28
N PRO A 80 -11.47 -9.73 13.71
CA PRO A 80 -10.13 -9.90 13.16
C PRO A 80 -9.83 -8.97 11.97
N LEU A 81 -10.82 -8.78 11.08
CA LEU A 81 -10.70 -7.92 9.90
C LEU A 81 -10.58 -6.45 10.32
N ARG A 82 -11.44 -6.01 11.24
CA ARG A 82 -11.35 -4.65 11.83
C ARG A 82 -10.00 -4.41 12.50
N ALA A 83 -9.49 -5.39 13.26
CA ALA A 83 -8.18 -5.27 13.89
C ALA A 83 -7.04 -5.18 12.86
N ALA A 84 -7.16 -5.84 11.71
CA ALA A 84 -6.23 -5.67 10.60
C ALA A 84 -6.27 -4.23 10.06
N VAL A 85 -7.45 -3.64 9.84
CA VAL A 85 -7.60 -2.23 9.40
C VAL A 85 -6.95 -1.24 10.39
N VAL A 86 -7.09 -1.49 11.70
CA VAL A 86 -6.41 -0.68 12.72
C VAL A 86 -4.88 -0.78 12.60
N ARG A 87 -4.33 -1.98 12.38
CA ARG A 87 -2.88 -2.14 12.14
C ARG A 87 -2.42 -1.48 10.84
N GLN A 88 -3.24 -1.52 9.80
CA GLN A 88 -2.96 -0.85 8.53
C GLN A 88 -2.91 0.68 8.71
N LEU A 89 -3.79 1.26 9.53
CA LEU A 89 -3.73 2.68 9.90
C LEU A 89 -2.45 3.01 10.66
N ALA A 90 -2.00 2.14 11.57
CA ALA A 90 -0.75 2.34 12.29
C ALA A 90 0.47 2.34 11.34
N ALA A 91 0.49 1.46 10.33
CA ALA A 91 1.55 1.40 9.34
C ALA A 91 1.62 2.63 8.41
N LEU A 92 0.55 3.42 8.31
CA LEU A 92 0.51 4.66 7.55
C LEU A 92 0.98 5.88 8.36
N ALA A 93 1.14 5.73 9.68
CA ALA A 93 1.69 6.79 10.50
C ALA A 93 3.12 7.13 10.04
N PRO A 94 3.52 8.41 10.08
CA PRO A 94 4.88 8.78 9.76
C PRO A 94 5.85 8.07 10.72
N GLU A 95 6.84 7.37 10.18
CA GLU A 95 7.98 6.91 10.98
C GLU A 95 8.64 8.13 11.63
N PRO A 96 8.91 8.11 12.95
CA PRO A 96 9.65 9.20 13.58
C PRO A 96 11.00 9.31 12.87
N SER A 97 11.29 10.49 12.31
CA SER A 97 12.54 10.72 11.59
C SER A 97 13.73 10.56 12.56
N GLY A 98 14.40 9.41 12.49
CA GLY A 98 15.56 9.09 13.31
C GLY A 98 15.84 7.59 13.29
N SER A 99 16.89 7.20 12.57
CA SER A 99 17.42 5.83 12.56
C SER A 99 17.68 5.31 13.98
N ALA A 100 16.87 4.37 14.45
CA ALA A 100 17.27 3.34 15.41
C ALA A 100 16.33 2.12 15.29
N SER A 101 16.96 0.95 15.21
CA SER A 101 16.37 -0.40 15.21
C SER A 101 15.33 -0.62 16.33
N PRO A 102 14.43 -1.61 16.21
CA PRO A 102 13.31 -1.77 17.12
C PRO A 102 13.78 -2.38 18.46
N ALA A 103 13.77 -1.57 19.51
CA ALA A 103 13.70 -2.06 20.88
C ALA A 103 12.34 -1.65 21.46
N ALA A 104 11.53 -2.65 21.77
CA ALA A 104 10.19 -2.49 22.33
C ALA A 104 10.23 -1.86 23.73
N SER A 105 9.42 -0.83 23.98
CA SER A 105 8.34 -0.86 25.00
C SER A 105 7.57 0.48 25.09
N PRO A 106 6.33 0.46 25.61
CA PRO A 106 5.34 1.52 25.41
C PRO A 106 5.23 2.47 26.62
N SER A 107 5.08 3.77 26.36
CA SER A 107 4.32 4.69 27.24
C SER A 107 4.25 6.11 26.67
N ALA A 108 3.02 6.55 26.40
CA ALA A 108 2.43 7.83 26.79
C ALA A 108 1.37 8.22 25.76
N ALA A 109 0.11 8.04 26.13
CA ALA A 109 -1.02 8.55 25.37
C ALA A 109 -1.09 10.09 25.50
N PRO A 110 -1.29 10.85 24.41
CA PRO A 110 -1.92 12.14 24.51
C PRO A 110 -3.44 11.97 24.43
N SER A 111 -4.12 12.24 25.54
CA SER A 111 -5.56 12.56 25.54
C SER A 111 -5.76 13.93 24.92
N VAL A 112 -6.43 14.02 23.78
CA VAL A 112 -7.17 15.23 23.36
C VAL A 112 -8.41 14.87 22.54
N SER A 113 -9.54 15.04 23.21
CA SER A 113 -10.86 15.52 22.77
C SER A 113 -11.29 15.29 21.33
N VAL A 114 -12.10 14.25 21.12
CA VAL A 114 -12.98 14.12 19.96
C VAL A 114 -14.09 15.17 20.11
N THR A 115 -14.01 16.25 19.34
CA THR A 115 -15.21 17.07 19.07
C THR A 115 -16.12 16.22 18.20
N ALA A 116 -17.29 15.87 18.73
CA ALA A 116 -18.32 15.17 17.98
C ALA A 116 -18.76 16.05 16.81
N ALA A 117 -18.22 15.79 15.62
CA ALA A 117 -18.75 16.35 14.39
C ALA A 117 -20.16 15.77 14.18
N ALA A 118 -21.15 16.65 14.05
CA ALA A 118 -22.50 16.29 13.69
C ALA A 118 -22.50 15.40 12.42
N PRO A 119 -23.39 14.40 12.31
CA PRO A 119 -23.40 13.50 11.18
C PRO A 119 -23.62 14.31 9.90
N ALA A 120 -22.66 14.26 8.99
CA ALA A 120 -22.84 14.75 7.63
C ALA A 120 -24.02 13.99 6.99
N PRO A 121 -24.94 14.67 6.29
CA PRO A 121 -26.01 13.99 5.58
C PRO A 121 -25.39 13.18 4.44
N GLY A 122 -25.35 11.84 4.59
CA GLY A 122 -24.94 10.97 3.49
C GLY A 122 -24.15 9.71 3.84
N SER A 123 -23.91 9.37 5.11
CA SER A 123 -23.41 8.01 5.42
C SER A 123 -24.44 7.00 4.89
N PRO A 124 -24.10 6.13 3.93
CA PRO A 124 -25.04 5.15 3.40
C PRO A 124 -25.52 4.31 4.59
N ALA A 125 -26.82 4.32 4.82
CA ALA A 125 -27.41 3.60 5.94
C ALA A 125 -26.99 2.13 5.86
N VAL A 126 -26.44 1.59 6.97
CA VAL A 126 -26.08 0.17 7.04
C VAL A 126 -27.34 -0.65 6.80
N PRO A 127 -27.35 -1.57 5.80
CA PRO A 127 -28.51 -2.39 5.51
C PRO A 127 -29.02 -3.13 6.76
N ALA A 128 -30.35 -3.24 6.87
CA ALA A 128 -30.98 -3.90 8.02
C ALA A 128 -30.80 -5.41 8.04
N GLU A 129 -30.51 -6.02 6.88
CA GLU A 129 -30.26 -7.46 6.74
C GLU A 129 -28.74 -7.72 6.82
N PRO A 130 -28.28 -8.69 7.64
CA PRO A 130 -26.86 -8.92 7.91
C PRO A 130 -26.06 -9.28 6.66
N ALA A 131 -26.55 -10.14 5.76
CA ALA A 131 -25.84 -10.51 4.54
C ALA A 131 -25.71 -9.33 3.56
N ALA A 132 -26.72 -8.47 3.46
CA ALA A 132 -26.68 -7.23 2.70
C ALA A 132 -25.66 -6.25 3.29
N ALA A 133 -25.56 -6.15 4.62
CA ALA A 133 -24.53 -5.35 5.28
C ALA A 133 -23.11 -5.85 4.99
N LEU A 134 -22.90 -7.18 4.99
CA LEU A 134 -21.61 -7.77 4.62
C LEU A 134 -21.26 -7.53 3.15
N ARG A 135 -22.23 -7.63 2.23
CA ARG A 135 -22.03 -7.31 0.81
C ARG A 135 -21.68 -5.83 0.59
N ALA A 136 -22.35 -4.93 1.31
CA ALA A 136 -22.03 -3.50 1.27
C ALA A 136 -20.61 -3.24 1.78
N LEU A 137 -20.22 -3.87 2.90
CA LEU A 137 -18.86 -3.76 3.44
C LEU A 137 -17.81 -4.34 2.49
N ALA A 138 -18.11 -5.47 1.83
CA ALA A 138 -17.24 -6.04 0.79
C ALA A 138 -17.06 -5.10 -0.40
N ALA A 139 -18.10 -4.38 -0.81
CA ALA A 139 -18.01 -3.37 -1.87
C ALA A 139 -17.16 -2.17 -1.44
N THR A 140 -17.20 -1.77 -0.17
CA THR A 140 -16.29 -0.75 0.37
C THR A 140 -14.85 -1.23 0.38
N GLU A 141 -14.56 -2.45 0.83
CA GLU A 141 -13.20 -3.01 0.78
C GLU A 141 -12.63 -3.04 -0.65
N ARG A 142 -13.46 -3.37 -1.66
CA ARG A 142 -13.05 -3.27 -3.07
C ARG A 142 -12.70 -1.84 -3.46
N ARG A 143 -13.56 -0.87 -3.16
CA ARG A 143 -13.30 0.56 -3.43
C ARG A 143 -12.03 1.05 -2.72
N THR A 144 -11.77 0.60 -1.49
CA THR A 144 -10.54 0.90 -0.76
C THR A 144 -9.32 0.30 -1.47
N SER A 145 -9.41 -0.95 -1.93
CA SER A 145 -8.35 -1.59 -2.72
C SER A 145 -8.05 -0.81 -4.00
N ASP A 146 -9.08 -0.41 -4.74
CA ASP A 146 -8.96 0.40 -5.96
C ASP A 146 -8.32 1.77 -5.66
N ALA A 147 -8.71 2.43 -4.57
CA ALA A 147 -8.16 3.72 -4.17
C ALA A 147 -6.66 3.64 -3.80
N HIS A 148 -6.24 2.57 -3.11
CA HIS A 148 -4.82 2.32 -2.83
C HIS A 148 -4.05 1.98 -4.11
N THR A 149 -4.67 1.23 -5.03
CA THR A 149 -4.09 0.89 -6.34
C THR A 149 -3.91 2.14 -7.23
N ALA A 150 -4.85 3.08 -7.19
CA ALA A 150 -4.68 4.36 -7.86
C ALA A 150 -3.55 5.19 -7.21
N SER A 151 -3.50 5.24 -5.88
CA SER A 151 -2.52 6.04 -5.14
C SER A 151 -1.08 5.56 -5.31
N LEU A 152 -0.86 4.24 -5.44
CA LEU A 152 0.50 3.70 -5.54
C LEU A 152 1.21 4.06 -6.86
N MET A 153 0.46 4.40 -7.91
CA MET A 153 1.02 4.83 -9.20
C MET A 153 1.74 6.18 -9.11
N GLU A 154 1.41 7.00 -8.12
CA GLU A 154 2.00 8.32 -7.88
C GLU A 154 3.06 8.29 -6.76
N ALA A 155 3.24 7.13 -6.13
CA ALA A 155 4.01 7.00 -4.89
C ALA A 155 5.50 6.69 -5.14
N PRO A 156 6.41 7.18 -4.27
CA PRO A 156 7.78 6.68 -4.23
C PRO A 156 7.82 5.19 -3.89
N PRO A 157 8.89 4.46 -4.24
CA PRO A 157 8.91 2.99 -4.26
C PRO A 157 8.53 2.34 -2.93
N GLU A 158 9.01 2.87 -1.79
CA GLU A 158 8.66 2.28 -0.48
C GLU A 158 7.20 2.49 -0.12
N LEU A 159 6.64 3.68 -0.37
CA LEU A 159 5.22 3.92 -0.14
C LEU A 159 4.35 3.12 -1.12
N ALA A 160 4.80 2.96 -2.37
CA ALA A 160 4.10 2.14 -3.36
C ALA A 160 3.98 0.68 -2.91
N ARG A 161 5.05 0.10 -2.34
CA ARG A 161 5.00 -1.27 -1.76
C ARG A 161 4.03 -1.37 -0.58
N LEU A 162 4.03 -0.38 0.30
CA LEU A 162 3.07 -0.33 1.41
C LEU A 162 1.62 -0.27 0.88
N LEU A 163 1.33 0.65 -0.04
CA LEU A 163 0.00 0.81 -0.64
C LEU A 163 -0.44 -0.44 -1.41
N ALA A 164 0.47 -1.12 -2.11
CA ALA A 164 0.18 -2.40 -2.77
C ALA A 164 -0.21 -3.49 -1.76
N SER A 165 0.49 -3.58 -0.63
CA SER A 165 0.15 -4.50 0.46
C SER A 165 -1.22 -4.18 1.07
N LEU A 166 -1.53 -2.90 1.27
CA LEU A 166 -2.85 -2.45 1.74
C LEU A 166 -3.95 -2.79 0.74
N ALA A 167 -3.73 -2.54 -0.55
CA ALA A 167 -4.67 -2.88 -1.61
C ALA A 167 -4.96 -4.40 -1.66
N ALA A 168 -3.93 -5.23 -1.56
CA ALA A 168 -4.05 -6.68 -1.56
C ALA A 168 -4.82 -7.19 -0.33
N ALA A 169 -4.53 -6.65 0.86
CA ALA A 169 -5.26 -6.99 2.07
C ALA A 169 -6.76 -6.63 2.00
N SER A 170 -7.10 -5.43 1.49
CA SER A 170 -8.49 -5.05 1.27
C SER A 170 -9.19 -5.93 0.22
N ALA A 171 -8.51 -6.31 -0.85
CA ALA A 171 -9.06 -7.26 -1.82
C ALA A 171 -9.35 -8.64 -1.18
N ALA A 172 -8.45 -9.13 -0.31
CA ALA A 172 -8.65 -10.36 0.43
C ALA A 172 -9.83 -10.26 1.41
N HIS A 173 -9.97 -9.15 2.14
CA HIS A 173 -11.12 -8.91 3.01
C HIS A 173 -12.43 -8.87 2.23
N ALA A 174 -12.46 -8.18 1.07
CA ALA A 174 -13.62 -8.14 0.20
C ALA A 174 -14.07 -9.55 -0.21
N TYR A 175 -13.12 -10.44 -0.53
CA TYR A 175 -13.40 -11.84 -0.82
C TYR A 175 -14.01 -12.55 0.39
N LEU A 176 -13.36 -12.49 1.57
CA LEU A 176 -13.84 -13.15 2.79
C LEU A 176 -15.23 -12.67 3.25
N LEU A 177 -15.51 -11.37 3.09
CA LEU A 177 -16.82 -10.79 3.39
C LEU A 177 -17.88 -11.30 2.41
N THR A 178 -17.54 -11.36 1.12
CA THR A 178 -18.40 -11.90 0.08
C THR A 178 -18.74 -13.37 0.35
N GLU A 179 -17.75 -14.20 0.70
CA GLU A 179 -17.96 -15.63 0.96
C GLU A 179 -18.99 -15.86 2.06
N GLY A 180 -18.76 -15.34 3.26
CA GLY A 180 -19.74 -15.57 4.33
C GLY A 180 -20.96 -14.65 4.28
N SER A 181 -21.15 -13.83 3.23
CA SER A 181 -22.48 -13.26 2.97
C SER A 181 -23.41 -14.28 2.29
N ARG A 182 -22.85 -15.41 1.83
CA ARG A 182 -23.57 -16.52 1.21
C ARG A 182 -23.77 -17.72 2.14
N SER A 183 -23.06 -17.75 3.27
CA SER A 183 -23.21 -18.76 4.34
C SER A 183 -24.32 -18.36 5.30
#